data_AF-A0A973CK96-F1
#
_entry.id   AF-A0A973CK96-F1
#
_cell.length_a   1.000
_cell.length_b   1.000
_cell.length_c   1.000
_cell.angle_alpha   90.00
_cell.angle_beta   90.00
_cell.angle_gamma   90.00
#
_symmetry.space_group_name_H-M   'P 1'
#
loop_
_entity.id
_entity.type
_entity.pdbx_description
1 polymer ?
#
loop_
_entity_poly.entity_id
_entity_poly.type
_entity_poly.pdbx_seq_one_letter_code
_entity_poly.pdbx_strand_id
1 'polypeptide(L)'
;MLLISALFAQDKEPKKDPKKLKDSENKYLKIITVINSDYDKKVLSATKTYLNELSKLQVFYTKQGDLDSAVTVRARINEIKIPENSIKSATKSIGKEAQWISQKATYKTSSDLRKFKALAALLSYEGELHDGNDFAFHTKDKDKKPHIIIDLKKPMLIQRIEIQNRVRGSKGDAKGLTIWLTKRKATRYTEIWTTQDVEDDYTIILKTPIKAQYIKIGKSSAVLRLAHVKIFGWKK
;
A
#
# COMPACT_ATOMS: atom_id res chain seq x y z
N MET A 1 -56.69 -38.84 -33.96
CA MET A 1 -55.41 -38.45 -34.57
C MET A 1 -55.08 -37.03 -34.11
N LEU A 2 -53.85 -36.81 -33.59
CA LEU A 2 -53.18 -35.52 -33.27
C LEU A 2 -53.78 -34.72 -32.09
N LEU A 3 -53.24 -34.71 -30.86
CA LEU A 3 -51.96 -34.19 -30.31
C LEU A 3 -51.71 -32.68 -30.50
N ILE A 4 -51.28 -32.01 -29.41
CA ILE A 4 -50.53 -30.74 -29.22
C ILE A 4 -51.25 -29.86 -28.16
N SER A 5 -50.84 -29.87 -26.88
CA SER A 5 -49.65 -29.24 -26.24
C SER A 5 -49.74 -27.71 -26.12
N ALA A 6 -50.11 -27.19 -24.94
CA ALA A 6 -49.69 -25.87 -24.43
C ALA A 6 -50.23 -25.60 -23.01
N LEU A 7 -49.54 -26.06 -21.98
CA LEU A 7 -49.72 -25.54 -20.61
C LEU A 7 -48.40 -25.68 -19.82
N PHE A 8 -47.39 -24.93 -20.25
CA PHE A 8 -46.28 -24.58 -19.37
C PHE A 8 -46.32 -23.07 -19.19
N ALA A 9 -46.70 -22.66 -18.00
CA ALA A 9 -46.62 -21.29 -17.54
C ALA A 9 -45.15 -20.84 -17.65
N GLN A 10 -44.91 -19.81 -18.45
CA GLN A 10 -43.66 -19.06 -18.37
C GLN A 10 -43.67 -18.29 -17.06
N ASP A 11 -43.11 -18.88 -16.01
CA ASP A 11 -42.58 -18.09 -14.91
C ASP A 11 -41.48 -17.19 -15.48
N LYS A 12 -41.78 -15.89 -15.56
CA LYS A 12 -40.81 -14.87 -15.97
C LYS A 12 -39.65 -14.92 -14.99
N GLU A 13 -38.53 -15.50 -15.43
CA GLU A 13 -37.29 -15.42 -14.67
C GLU A 13 -36.94 -13.96 -14.37
N PRO A 14 -36.60 -13.62 -13.12
CA PRO A 14 -36.15 -12.29 -12.78
C PRO A 14 -34.79 -12.04 -13.44
N LYS A 15 -34.79 -11.39 -14.61
CA LYS A 15 -33.59 -10.83 -15.24
C LYS A 15 -32.91 -9.91 -14.23
N LYS A 16 -31.79 -10.35 -13.66
CA LYS A 16 -30.98 -9.48 -12.78
C LYS A 16 -30.30 -8.42 -13.64
N ASP A 17 -30.74 -7.18 -13.41
CA ASP A 17 -30.36 -5.95 -14.11
C ASP A 17 -28.85 -5.63 -13.99
N PRO A 18 -28.09 -5.55 -15.10
CA PRO A 18 -26.69 -5.11 -15.12
C PRO A 18 -26.43 -3.77 -14.42
N LYS A 19 -27.44 -2.89 -14.35
CA LYS A 19 -27.39 -1.64 -13.60
C LYS A 19 -27.15 -1.86 -12.10
N LYS A 20 -27.74 -2.91 -11.51
CA LYS A 20 -27.54 -3.25 -10.10
C LYS A 20 -26.11 -3.66 -9.77
N LEU A 21 -25.40 -4.28 -10.73
CA LEU A 21 -23.99 -4.62 -10.58
C LEU A 21 -23.13 -3.35 -10.53
N LYS A 22 -23.37 -2.44 -11.48
CA LYS A 22 -22.66 -1.16 -11.59
C LYS A 22 -22.93 -0.23 -10.40
N ASP A 23 -24.16 -0.20 -9.89
CA ASP A 23 -24.53 0.56 -8.68
C ASP A 23 -23.84 0.01 -7.43
N SER A 24 -23.71 -1.32 -7.33
CA SER A 24 -22.98 -1.97 -6.24
C SER A 24 -21.48 -1.66 -6.29
N GLU A 25 -20.90 -1.65 -7.48
CA GLU A 25 -19.50 -1.24 -7.70
C GLU A 25 -19.25 0.23 -7.34
N ASN A 26 -20.12 1.14 -7.78
CA ASN A 26 -20.00 2.57 -7.47
C ASN A 26 -20.11 2.84 -5.96
N LYS A 27 -21.01 2.13 -5.27
CA LYS A 27 -21.13 2.17 -3.81
C LYS A 27 -19.86 1.65 -3.14
N TYR A 28 -19.25 0.60 -3.67
CA TYR A 28 -18.01 0.02 -3.17
C TYR A 28 -16.80 0.94 -3.35
N LEU A 29 -16.66 1.55 -4.53
CA LEU A 29 -15.56 2.48 -4.84
C LEU A 29 -15.59 3.73 -3.94
N LYS A 30 -16.77 4.26 -3.63
CA LYS A 30 -16.92 5.38 -2.68
C LYS A 30 -16.47 5.01 -1.27
N ILE A 31 -16.61 3.75 -0.88
CA ILE A 31 -16.23 3.25 0.44
C ILE A 31 -14.70 3.03 0.54
N ILE A 32 -13.92 3.04 -0.54
CA ILE A 32 -12.46 2.83 -0.45
C ILE A 32 -11.69 4.12 -0.06
N THR A 33 -12.29 5.31 -0.15
CA THR A 33 -11.54 6.59 -0.25
C THR A 33 -11.24 7.32 1.07
N VAL A 34 -11.57 6.82 2.27
CA VAL A 34 -11.34 7.56 3.53
C VAL A 34 -10.81 6.64 4.63
N ILE A 35 -9.85 7.07 5.46
CA ILE A 35 -9.26 6.24 6.53
C ILE A 35 -9.67 6.78 7.91
N ASN A 36 -10.40 5.95 8.68
CA ASN A 36 -10.61 6.03 10.14
C ASN A 36 -11.16 4.67 10.66
N SER A 37 -10.94 4.31 11.92
CA SER A 37 -11.15 2.92 12.42
C SER A 37 -12.59 2.39 12.38
N ASP A 38 -13.61 3.25 12.52
CA ASP A 38 -15.02 2.86 12.34
C ASP A 38 -15.42 2.75 10.87
N TYR A 39 -14.70 3.46 10.00
CA TYR A 39 -14.85 3.35 8.56
C TYR A 39 -14.34 1.99 8.07
N ASP A 40 -13.22 1.49 8.61
CA ASP A 40 -12.66 0.17 8.26
C ASP A 40 -13.64 -0.98 8.52
N LYS A 41 -14.44 -0.92 9.61
CA LYS A 41 -15.47 -1.92 9.89
C LYS A 41 -16.61 -1.88 8.86
N LYS A 42 -17.04 -0.67 8.48
CA LYS A 42 -18.07 -0.47 7.45
C LYS A 42 -17.59 -0.93 6.09
N VAL A 43 -16.34 -0.63 5.74
CA VAL A 43 -15.66 -1.11 4.52
C VAL A 43 -15.64 -2.63 4.51
N LEU A 44 -15.14 -3.25 5.58
CA LEU A 44 -15.04 -4.71 5.66
C LEU A 44 -16.43 -5.38 5.55
N SER A 45 -17.44 -4.82 6.22
CA SER A 45 -18.82 -5.31 6.11
C SER A 45 -19.36 -5.17 4.69
N ALA A 46 -19.13 -4.02 4.03
CA ALA A 46 -19.55 -3.79 2.66
C ALA A 46 -18.83 -4.73 1.67
N THR A 47 -17.53 -4.97 1.84
CA THR A 47 -16.75 -5.94 1.05
C THR A 47 -17.31 -7.35 1.20
N LYS A 48 -17.63 -7.78 2.42
CA LYS A 48 -18.24 -9.10 2.66
C LYS A 48 -19.60 -9.23 1.98
N THR A 49 -20.46 -8.21 2.10
CA THR A 49 -21.77 -8.19 1.42
C THR A 49 -21.59 -8.27 -0.09
N TYR A 50 -20.68 -7.50 -0.67
CA TYR A 50 -20.44 -7.49 -2.10
C TYR A 50 -19.90 -8.82 -2.63
N LEU A 51 -18.92 -9.42 -1.94
CA LEU A 51 -18.41 -10.75 -2.28
C LEU A 51 -19.50 -11.84 -2.22
N ASN A 52 -20.41 -11.74 -1.24
CA ASN A 52 -21.55 -12.65 -1.15
C ASN A 52 -22.50 -12.49 -2.34
N GLU A 53 -22.82 -11.26 -2.74
CA GLU A 53 -23.66 -11.00 -3.91
C GLU A 53 -23.01 -11.48 -5.21
N LEU A 54 -21.70 -11.25 -5.40
CA LEU A 54 -20.97 -11.80 -6.54
C LEU A 54 -20.99 -13.33 -6.54
N SER A 55 -20.83 -13.98 -5.38
CA SER A 55 -20.88 -15.45 -5.28
C SER A 55 -22.26 -15.99 -5.66
N LYS A 56 -23.34 -15.34 -5.20
CA LYS A 56 -24.71 -15.69 -5.61
C LYS A 56 -24.92 -15.51 -7.11
N LEU A 57 -24.35 -14.44 -7.69
CA LEU A 57 -24.46 -14.14 -9.11
C LEU A 57 -23.71 -15.16 -9.97
N GLN A 58 -22.51 -15.57 -9.54
CA GLN A 58 -21.75 -16.65 -10.17
C GLN A 58 -22.57 -17.95 -10.22
N VAL A 59 -23.14 -18.36 -9.08
CA VAL A 59 -23.98 -19.57 -8.99
C VAL A 59 -25.20 -19.46 -9.89
N PHE A 60 -25.84 -18.28 -9.96
CA PHE A 60 -26.97 -18.05 -10.84
C PHE A 60 -26.60 -18.28 -12.32
N TYR A 61 -25.54 -17.64 -12.82
CA TYR A 61 -25.10 -17.82 -14.20
C TYR A 61 -24.69 -19.26 -14.52
N THR A 62 -24.01 -19.94 -13.59
CA THR A 62 -23.68 -21.36 -13.74
C THR A 62 -24.93 -22.23 -13.89
N LYS A 63 -25.98 -21.98 -13.11
CA LYS A 63 -27.25 -22.74 -13.21
C LYS A 63 -28.00 -22.48 -14.53
N GLN A 64 -27.84 -21.30 -15.11
CA GLN A 64 -28.43 -20.92 -16.39
C GLN A 64 -27.63 -21.40 -17.61
N GLY A 65 -26.47 -22.04 -17.40
CA GLY A 65 -25.58 -22.45 -18.49
C GLY A 65 -24.79 -21.30 -19.13
N ASP A 66 -24.90 -20.07 -18.60
CA ASP A 66 -24.12 -18.91 -19.05
C ASP A 66 -22.73 -18.92 -18.39
N LEU A 67 -21.84 -19.75 -18.95
CA LEU A 67 -20.51 -19.97 -18.41
C LEU A 67 -19.60 -18.74 -18.55
N ASP A 68 -19.78 -17.93 -19.59
CA ASP A 68 -18.95 -16.74 -19.85
C ASP A 68 -19.17 -15.66 -18.78
N SER A 69 -20.45 -15.40 -18.44
CA SER A 69 -20.79 -14.50 -17.34
C SER A 69 -20.28 -15.05 -15.99
N ALA A 70 -20.41 -16.36 -15.76
CA ALA A 70 -19.93 -16.99 -14.54
C ALA A 70 -18.40 -16.87 -14.37
N VAL A 71 -17.63 -17.05 -15.46
CA VAL A 71 -16.17 -16.88 -15.48
C VAL A 71 -15.79 -15.43 -15.19
N THR A 72 -16.48 -14.46 -15.80
CA THR A 72 -16.27 -13.03 -15.57
C THR A 72 -16.47 -12.66 -14.10
N VAL A 73 -17.58 -13.11 -13.50
CA VAL A 73 -17.87 -12.86 -12.08
C VAL A 73 -16.83 -13.54 -11.18
N ARG A 74 -16.38 -14.75 -11.52
CA ARG A 74 -15.33 -15.46 -10.77
C ARG A 74 -13.99 -14.74 -10.81
N ALA A 75 -13.60 -14.20 -11.97
CA ALA A 75 -12.39 -13.38 -12.09
C ALA A 75 -12.48 -12.17 -11.16
N ARG A 76 -13.64 -11.49 -11.13
CA ARG A 76 -13.89 -10.36 -10.25
C ARG A 76 -13.83 -10.72 -8.76
N ILE A 77 -14.41 -11.86 -8.37
CA ILE A 77 -14.28 -12.38 -7.01
C ILE A 77 -12.80 -12.56 -6.64
N ASN A 78 -12.00 -13.14 -7.53
CA ASN A 78 -10.57 -13.37 -7.26
C ASN A 78 -9.77 -12.08 -7.14
N GLU A 79 -10.12 -11.03 -7.88
CA GLU A 79 -9.51 -9.69 -7.72
C GLU A 79 -9.80 -9.07 -6.35
N ILE A 80 -11.04 -9.23 -5.85
CA ILE A 80 -11.50 -8.62 -4.60
C ILE A 80 -11.13 -9.46 -3.38
N LYS A 81 -10.96 -10.78 -3.55
CA LYS A 81 -10.62 -11.72 -2.49
C LYS A 81 -9.17 -11.47 -2.05
N ILE A 82 -8.99 -10.41 -1.26
CA ILE A 82 -7.81 -10.19 -0.45
C ILE A 82 -7.59 -11.49 0.34
N PRO A 83 -6.39 -12.08 0.34
CA PRO A 83 -6.13 -13.32 1.05
C PRO A 83 -6.65 -13.20 2.48
N GLU A 84 -7.47 -14.14 2.94
CA GLU A 84 -8.05 -14.10 4.29
C GLU A 84 -6.97 -13.91 5.37
N ASN A 85 -5.75 -14.39 5.12
CA ASN A 85 -4.59 -14.19 5.98
C ASN A 85 -4.13 -12.72 6.05
N SER A 86 -4.25 -11.97 4.96
CA SER A 86 -4.01 -10.52 4.93
C SER A 86 -5.10 -9.77 5.67
N ILE A 87 -6.37 -10.20 5.55
CA ILE A 87 -7.50 -9.62 6.30
C ILE A 87 -7.38 -9.93 7.79
N LYS A 88 -7.06 -11.17 8.19
CA LYS A 88 -6.87 -11.57 9.60
C LYS A 88 -5.69 -10.84 10.24
N SER A 89 -4.59 -10.67 9.50
CA SER A 89 -3.46 -9.87 9.95
C SER A 89 -3.83 -8.39 10.10
N ALA A 90 -4.60 -7.84 9.15
CA ALA A 90 -5.07 -6.46 9.19
C ALA A 90 -6.12 -6.24 10.31
N THR A 91 -7.04 -7.18 10.53
CA THR A 91 -8.10 -7.09 11.57
C THR A 91 -7.56 -7.29 12.97
N LYS A 92 -6.48 -8.06 13.17
CA LYS A 92 -5.77 -8.11 14.46
C LYS A 92 -5.02 -6.81 14.78
N SER A 93 -4.71 -6.00 13.76
CA SER A 93 -4.15 -4.64 13.90
C SER A 93 -5.19 -3.52 13.83
N ILE A 94 -6.42 -3.78 13.37
CA ILE A 94 -7.53 -2.82 13.39
C ILE A 94 -7.86 -2.52 14.86
N GLY A 95 -7.52 -1.30 15.30
CA GLY A 95 -7.64 -0.84 16.68
C GLY A 95 -6.31 -0.70 17.44
N LYS A 96 -5.18 -1.15 16.89
CA LYS A 96 -3.86 -0.84 17.43
C LYS A 96 -3.20 0.24 16.58
N GLU A 97 -2.88 1.37 17.20
CA GLU A 97 -2.12 2.42 16.54
C GLU A 97 -0.76 1.88 16.06
N ALA A 98 -0.34 2.27 14.85
CA ALA A 98 0.95 1.87 14.31
C ALA A 98 2.07 2.55 15.11
N GLN A 99 3.02 1.78 15.61
CA GLN A 99 4.12 2.29 16.42
C GLN A 99 5.28 2.74 15.54
N TRP A 100 6.04 3.74 15.99
CA TRP A 100 7.29 4.12 15.33
C TRP A 100 8.34 3.01 15.51
N ILE A 101 8.59 2.25 14.45
CA ILE A 101 9.46 1.06 14.45
C ILE A 101 10.87 1.33 13.91
N SER A 102 11.16 2.50 13.35
CA SER A 102 12.52 2.84 12.86
C SER A 102 13.44 3.47 13.90
N GLN A 103 12.96 3.86 15.09
CA GLN A 103 13.78 4.56 16.10
C GLN A 103 15.04 3.77 16.51
N LYS A 104 14.97 2.43 16.53
CA LYS A 104 16.10 1.53 16.85
C LYS A 104 16.70 0.85 15.61
N ALA A 105 16.29 1.26 14.42
CA ALA A 105 16.83 0.72 13.18
C ALA A 105 18.19 1.33 12.87
N THR A 106 18.90 0.73 11.92
CA THR A 106 20.14 1.28 11.37
C THR A 106 19.95 1.57 9.90
N TYR A 107 20.74 2.46 9.33
CA TYR A 107 20.78 2.63 7.88
C TYR A 107 22.19 2.72 7.32
N LYS A 108 22.31 2.48 6.02
CA LYS A 108 23.53 2.71 5.24
C LYS A 108 23.20 3.56 4.02
N THR A 109 24.04 4.53 3.72
CA THR A 109 24.01 5.30 2.48
C THR A 109 24.67 4.51 1.35
N SER A 110 24.31 4.82 0.11
CA SER A 110 24.97 4.30 -1.09
C SER A 110 26.39 4.84 -1.24
N SER A 111 26.58 6.06 -0.79
CA SER A 111 27.84 6.78 -0.75
C SER A 111 27.76 7.88 0.30
N ASP A 112 28.89 8.26 0.87
CA ASP A 112 28.99 9.40 1.79
C ASP A 112 29.87 10.49 1.19
N LEU A 113 29.44 11.75 1.30
CA LEU A 113 30.35 12.87 1.12
C LEU A 113 31.23 13.01 2.36
N ARG A 114 32.56 13.08 2.19
CA ARG A 114 33.56 12.97 3.28
C ARG A 114 33.27 13.83 4.52
N LYS A 115 32.72 15.04 4.33
CA LYS A 115 32.36 15.98 5.41
C LYS A 115 31.02 15.71 6.10
N PHE A 116 30.12 14.95 5.47
CA PHE A 116 28.74 14.75 5.92
C PHE A 116 28.44 13.26 6.11
N LYS A 117 28.99 12.70 7.18
CA LYS A 117 28.73 11.32 7.57
C LYS A 117 27.26 11.13 7.96
N ALA A 118 26.73 9.94 7.74
CA ALA A 118 25.41 9.55 8.21
C ALA A 118 25.24 9.76 9.73
N LEU A 119 24.18 10.46 10.13
CA LEU A 119 23.82 10.71 11.53
C LEU A 119 22.63 9.86 11.98
N ALA A 120 22.67 9.41 13.23
CA ALA A 120 21.56 8.65 13.83
C ALA A 120 20.23 9.43 13.86
N ALA A 121 20.32 10.77 13.91
CA ALA A 121 19.19 11.70 13.90
C ALA A 121 18.18 11.44 12.77
N LEU A 122 18.63 10.87 11.63
CA LEU A 122 17.73 10.47 10.52
C LEU A 122 16.57 9.60 11.02
N LEU A 123 16.86 8.64 11.91
CA LEU A 123 15.88 7.64 12.36
C LEU A 123 15.44 7.83 13.80
N SER A 124 16.20 8.56 14.64
CA SER A 124 15.87 8.80 16.05
C SER A 124 15.08 10.10 16.29
N TYR A 125 15.14 11.09 15.37
CA TYR A 125 14.78 12.50 15.66
C TYR A 125 15.56 13.13 16.83
N GLU A 126 16.64 12.50 17.27
CA GLU A 126 17.44 12.96 18.40
C GLU A 126 18.82 13.40 17.89
N GLY A 127 19.26 14.57 18.36
CA GLY A 127 20.55 15.17 18.02
C GLY A 127 20.47 16.21 16.90
N GLU A 128 21.61 16.82 16.59
CA GLU A 128 21.75 17.81 15.54
C GLU A 128 21.82 17.17 14.15
N LEU A 129 21.37 17.90 13.13
CA LEU A 129 21.62 17.58 11.72
C LEU A 129 22.78 18.44 11.18
N HIS A 130 23.32 18.06 10.03
CA HIS A 130 24.34 18.86 9.34
C HIS A 130 23.81 20.22 8.87
N ASP A 131 24.72 21.15 8.61
CA ASP A 131 24.46 22.46 8.00
C ASP A 131 23.36 23.26 8.72
N GLY A 132 23.45 23.34 10.04
CA GLY A 132 22.52 24.13 10.86
C GLY A 132 21.14 23.46 10.98
N ASN A 133 21.12 22.16 11.26
CA ASN A 133 19.91 21.36 11.41
C ASN A 133 19.10 21.18 10.11
N ASP A 134 19.75 20.86 8.99
CA ASP A 134 19.07 20.73 7.70
C ASP A 134 18.94 19.30 7.16
N PHE A 135 19.99 18.46 7.27
CA PHE A 135 19.95 17.07 6.78
C PHE A 135 20.84 16.11 7.60
N ALA A 136 20.42 14.85 7.74
CA ALA A 136 21.16 13.85 8.52
C ALA A 136 22.30 13.17 7.74
N PHE A 137 22.28 13.22 6.41
CA PHE A 137 23.34 12.67 5.56
C PHE A 137 23.36 13.35 4.19
N HIS A 138 24.46 13.16 3.46
CA HIS A 138 24.63 13.65 2.10
C HIS A 138 25.35 12.60 1.26
N THR A 139 24.72 12.09 0.20
CA THR A 139 25.41 11.19 -0.75
C THR A 139 26.46 11.95 -1.55
N LYS A 140 27.41 11.26 -2.19
CA LYS A 140 28.37 11.95 -3.07
C LYS A 140 27.67 12.74 -4.17
N ASP A 141 28.32 13.83 -4.59
CA ASP A 141 27.92 14.56 -5.78
C ASP A 141 27.96 13.63 -7.00
N LYS A 142 26.95 13.76 -7.88
CA LYS A 142 26.81 12.96 -9.10
C LYS A 142 26.72 11.44 -8.86
N ASP A 143 26.27 11.00 -7.67
CA ASP A 143 25.89 9.60 -7.45
C ASP A 143 24.80 9.22 -8.47
N LYS A 144 25.01 8.14 -9.21
CA LYS A 144 24.10 7.68 -10.26
C LYS A 144 22.86 7.01 -9.68
N LYS A 145 22.92 6.50 -8.45
CA LYS A 145 21.81 5.78 -7.80
C LYS A 145 21.85 6.07 -6.30
N PRO A 146 21.73 7.34 -5.90
CA PRO A 146 21.79 7.72 -4.49
C PRO A 146 20.66 7.02 -3.72
N HIS A 147 20.99 6.35 -2.63
CA HIS A 147 19.98 5.71 -1.79
C HIS A 147 20.47 5.51 -0.37
N ILE A 148 19.51 5.26 0.52
CA ILE A 148 19.74 4.65 1.82
C ILE A 148 19.07 3.29 1.87
N ILE A 149 19.61 2.40 2.70
CA ILE A 149 18.98 1.14 3.08
C ILE A 149 18.81 1.16 4.59
N ILE A 150 17.56 1.21 5.05
CA ILE A 150 17.17 1.09 6.46
C ILE A 150 16.92 -0.38 6.75
N ASP A 151 17.53 -0.89 7.82
CA ASP A 151 17.36 -2.25 8.33
C ASP A 151 16.65 -2.21 9.69
N LEU A 152 15.41 -2.70 9.73
CA LEU A 152 14.57 -2.82 10.92
C LEU A 152 15.01 -3.95 11.88
N LYS A 153 16.13 -4.62 11.60
CA LYS A 153 16.70 -5.78 12.31
C LYS A 153 15.90 -7.07 12.23
N LYS A 154 14.58 -6.98 12.08
CA LYS A 154 13.68 -8.11 11.85
C LYS A 154 12.52 -7.72 10.93
N PRO A 155 11.86 -8.70 10.28
CA PRO A 155 10.68 -8.42 9.49
C PRO A 155 9.52 -7.87 10.33
N MET A 156 9.05 -6.67 9.99
CA MET A 156 7.91 -5.98 10.61
C MET A 156 6.78 -5.80 9.60
N LEU A 157 5.56 -5.52 10.08
CA LEU A 157 4.46 -5.03 9.24
C LEU A 157 4.55 -3.51 9.17
N ILE A 158 4.78 -2.95 7.98
CA ILE A 158 4.89 -1.50 7.74
C ILE A 158 3.55 -0.98 7.24
N GLN A 159 3.05 0.11 7.83
CA GLN A 159 1.78 0.75 7.47
C GLN A 159 1.95 2.18 6.93
N ARG A 160 2.86 2.95 7.53
CA ARG A 160 3.08 4.35 7.17
C ARG A 160 4.57 4.67 7.17
N ILE A 161 5.00 5.49 6.24
CA ILE A 161 6.36 6.04 6.18
C ILE A 161 6.21 7.56 6.11
N GLU A 162 6.93 8.26 6.98
CA GLU A 162 7.04 9.72 6.96
C GLU A 162 8.47 10.09 6.61
N ILE A 163 8.66 11.01 5.68
CA ILE A 163 9.96 11.47 5.23
C ILE A 163 9.98 12.99 5.31
N GLN A 164 10.98 13.55 5.97
CA GLN A 164 11.31 14.96 5.91
C GLN A 164 12.56 15.14 5.06
N ASN A 165 12.43 15.89 3.95
CA ASN A 165 13.46 16.04 2.93
C ASN A 165 14.61 16.95 3.42
N ARG A 166 14.34 18.24 3.63
CA ARG A 166 15.29 19.21 4.19
C ARG A 166 14.52 20.16 5.10
N VAL A 167 15.14 20.67 6.16
CA VAL A 167 14.46 21.58 7.11
C VAL A 167 14.44 23.01 6.58
N ARG A 168 15.48 23.43 5.84
CA ARG A 168 15.66 24.82 5.38
C ARG A 168 15.58 24.99 3.85
N GLY A 169 15.11 23.97 3.16
CA GLY A 169 14.69 24.04 1.76
C GLY A 169 15.79 23.85 0.71
N SER A 170 15.57 22.88 -0.19
CA SER A 170 15.86 23.06 -1.62
C SER A 170 14.83 22.30 -2.43
N LYS A 171 13.97 23.04 -3.12
CA LYS A 171 12.79 22.55 -3.84
C LYS A 171 13.08 21.59 -5.00
N GLY A 172 14.34 21.27 -5.31
CA GLY A 172 14.73 20.38 -6.40
C GLY A 172 15.14 18.96 -5.99
N ASP A 173 15.44 18.74 -4.70
CA ASP A 173 16.23 17.57 -4.29
C ASP A 173 15.44 16.27 -4.15
N ALA A 174 14.14 16.33 -3.90
CA ALA A 174 13.31 15.12 -3.74
C ALA A 174 12.64 14.65 -5.03
N LYS A 175 12.88 15.29 -6.19
CA LYS A 175 12.26 14.85 -7.44
C LYS A 175 12.64 13.40 -7.76
N GLY A 176 11.61 12.57 -8.00
CA GLY A 176 11.80 11.14 -8.27
C GLY A 176 12.30 10.33 -7.07
N LEU A 177 12.05 10.79 -5.84
CA LEU A 177 12.22 9.99 -4.64
C LEU A 177 11.29 8.78 -4.68
N THR A 178 11.86 7.59 -4.49
CA THR A 178 11.17 6.31 -4.58
C THR A 178 11.49 5.47 -3.35
N ILE A 179 10.51 4.69 -2.91
CA ILE A 179 10.61 3.76 -1.80
C ILE A 179 10.42 2.33 -2.33
N TRP A 180 11.34 1.45 -1.93
CA TRP A 180 11.24 0.03 -2.18
C TRP A 180 11.37 -0.80 -0.90
N LEU A 181 10.70 -1.94 -0.85
CA LEU A 181 10.68 -2.84 0.31
C LEU A 181 11.18 -4.25 -0.04
N THR A 182 11.77 -4.93 0.95
CA THR A 182 12.06 -6.37 0.86
C THR A 182 12.14 -7.04 2.25
N LYS A 183 11.92 -8.36 2.30
CA LYS A 183 11.93 -9.17 3.54
C LYS A 183 13.31 -9.63 3.97
N ARG A 184 14.28 -9.63 3.06
CA ARG A 184 15.63 -10.18 3.26
C ARG A 184 16.64 -9.22 2.65
N LYS A 185 17.89 -9.26 3.11
CA LYS A 185 18.96 -8.51 2.46
C LYS A 185 19.09 -9.02 1.03
N ALA A 186 18.74 -8.20 0.06
CA ALA A 186 18.56 -8.63 -1.32
C ALA A 186 19.05 -7.56 -2.30
N THR A 187 19.32 -8.01 -3.51
CA THR A 187 19.54 -7.16 -4.68
C THR A 187 18.22 -6.73 -5.33
N ARG A 188 17.11 -7.43 -5.02
CA ARG A 188 15.77 -7.15 -5.55
C ARG A 188 14.88 -6.55 -4.47
N TYR A 189 14.25 -5.43 -4.79
CA TYR A 189 13.26 -4.76 -3.97
C TYR A 189 11.98 -4.55 -4.77
N THR A 190 10.84 -4.47 -4.09
CA THR A 190 9.55 -4.14 -4.69
C THR A 190 9.27 -2.66 -4.48
N GLU A 191 9.04 -1.93 -5.57
CA GLU A 191 8.63 -0.52 -5.50
C GLU A 191 7.24 -0.42 -4.90
N ILE A 192 7.06 0.51 -3.95
CA ILE A 192 5.76 0.73 -3.31
C ILE A 192 5.25 2.15 -3.50
N TRP A 193 6.14 3.09 -3.84
CA TRP A 193 5.79 4.50 -3.96
C TRP A 193 6.91 5.28 -4.65
N THR A 194 6.54 6.23 -5.50
CA THR A 194 7.43 7.22 -6.13
C THR A 194 6.74 8.58 -6.10
N THR A 195 7.48 9.63 -5.74
CA THR A 195 6.93 10.98 -5.72
C THR A 195 6.61 11.50 -7.12
N GLN A 196 5.53 12.27 -7.24
CA GLN A 196 5.20 13.02 -8.45
C GLN A 196 5.76 14.44 -8.36
N ASP A 197 5.62 15.06 -7.19
CA ASP A 197 6.00 16.45 -6.93
C ASP A 197 7.05 16.56 -5.82
N VAL A 198 7.70 17.73 -5.72
CA VAL A 198 8.69 18.01 -4.68
C VAL A 198 8.01 18.70 -3.50
N GLU A 199 8.13 18.08 -2.33
CA GLU A 199 7.59 18.56 -1.07
C GLU A 199 8.69 18.53 0.01
N ASP A 200 8.48 19.30 1.08
CA ASP A 200 9.36 19.29 2.24
C ASP A 200 9.13 18.04 3.11
N ASP A 201 7.87 17.61 3.20
CA ASP A 201 7.43 16.45 3.97
C ASP A 201 6.55 15.52 3.13
N TYR A 202 6.74 14.21 3.32
CA TYR A 202 5.94 13.18 2.69
C TYR A 202 5.34 12.26 3.74
N THR A 203 4.03 12.02 3.65
CA THR A 203 3.34 10.98 4.42
C THR A 203 2.80 9.91 3.47
N ILE A 204 3.42 8.73 3.50
CA ILE A 204 3.06 7.60 2.65
C ILE A 204 2.28 6.60 3.49
N ILE A 205 0.98 6.48 3.23
CA ILE A 205 0.10 5.49 3.89
C ILE A 205 -0.13 4.31 2.94
N LEU A 206 0.23 3.11 3.38
CA LEU A 206 0.05 1.89 2.59
C LEU A 206 -1.39 1.38 2.72
N LYS A 207 -2.05 1.09 1.60
CA LYS A 207 -3.41 0.52 1.60
C LYS A 207 -3.52 -0.80 2.39
N THR A 208 -2.42 -1.54 2.49
CA THR A 208 -2.33 -2.77 3.25
C THR A 208 -0.96 -2.85 3.90
N PRO A 209 -0.85 -3.23 5.19
CA PRO A 209 0.46 -3.37 5.81
C PRO A 209 1.36 -4.35 5.05
N ILE A 210 2.57 -3.93 4.71
CA ILE A 210 3.53 -4.75 3.97
C ILE A 210 4.56 -5.33 4.93
N LYS A 211 4.73 -6.66 4.90
CA LYS A 211 5.78 -7.32 5.69
C LYS A 211 7.15 -7.12 5.04
N ALA A 212 8.04 -6.37 5.70
CA ALA A 212 9.40 -6.09 5.23
C ALA A 212 10.40 -5.92 6.39
N GLN A 213 11.69 -6.10 6.12
CA GLN A 213 12.79 -5.79 7.05
C GLN A 213 13.64 -4.64 6.53
N TYR A 214 13.85 -4.61 5.21
CA TYR A 214 14.72 -3.63 4.56
C TYR A 214 13.88 -2.67 3.74
N ILE A 215 14.17 -1.38 3.93
CA ILE A 215 13.53 -0.28 3.22
C ILE A 215 14.65 0.45 2.47
N LYS A 216 14.52 0.53 1.16
CA LYS A 216 15.38 1.35 0.33
C LYS A 216 14.65 2.63 0.00
N ILE A 217 15.31 3.77 0.20
CA ILE A 217 14.80 5.09 -0.19
C ILE A 217 15.87 5.73 -1.06
N GLY A 218 15.53 6.20 -2.25
CA GLY A 218 16.50 6.73 -3.18
C GLY A 218 15.87 7.34 -4.41
N LYS A 219 16.70 7.76 -5.36
CA LYS A 219 16.25 8.35 -6.63
C LYS A 219 17.17 7.94 -7.78
N SER A 220 16.77 8.29 -8.99
CA SER A 220 17.45 7.88 -10.23
C SER A 220 18.76 8.61 -10.51
N SER A 221 18.96 9.81 -9.94
CA SER A 221 20.19 10.59 -10.10
C SER A 221 20.25 11.74 -9.09
N ALA A 222 21.39 12.45 -9.04
CA ALA A 222 21.67 13.60 -8.19
C ALA A 222 21.95 13.26 -6.71
N VAL A 223 22.14 14.28 -5.87
CA VAL A 223 22.46 14.10 -4.46
C VAL A 223 21.20 13.75 -3.66
N LEU A 224 21.25 12.74 -2.80
CA LEU A 224 20.21 12.50 -1.80
C LEU A 224 20.64 13.07 -0.45
N ARG A 225 19.77 13.91 0.10
CA ARG A 225 19.79 14.44 1.46
C ARG A 225 18.40 14.21 2.04
N LEU A 226 18.32 13.73 3.27
CA LEU A 226 17.09 13.68 4.04
C LEU A 226 17.37 14.15 5.46
N ALA A 227 16.44 14.91 6.04
CA ALA A 227 16.48 15.29 7.44
C ALA A 227 16.09 14.10 8.32
N HIS A 228 14.92 13.53 8.07
CA HIS A 228 14.40 12.46 8.90
C HIS A 228 13.52 11.46 8.15
N VAL A 229 13.44 10.24 8.69
CA VAL A 229 12.54 9.17 8.21
C VAL A 229 11.94 8.41 9.40
N LYS A 230 10.60 8.41 9.50
CA LYS A 230 9.86 7.57 10.44
C LYS A 230 9.17 6.43 9.70
N ILE A 231 9.29 5.22 10.24
CA ILE A 231 8.56 4.05 9.73
C ILE A 231 7.62 3.60 10.84
N PHE A 232 6.33 3.51 10.53
CA PHE A 232 5.29 3.09 11.45
C PHE A 232 4.76 1.72 11.09
N GLY A 233 4.50 0.91 12.12
CA GLY A 233 4.04 -0.45 11.92
C GLY A 233 3.94 -1.25 13.22
N TRP A 234 3.99 -2.56 13.09
CA TRP A 234 3.90 -3.48 14.23
C TRP A 234 4.96 -4.58 14.16
N LYS A 235 5.38 -5.03 15.35
CA LYS A 235 6.09 -6.30 15.51
C LYS A 235 5.11 -7.41 15.13
N LYS A 236 5.51 -8.27 14.20
CA LYS A 236 4.78 -9.52 13.93
C LYS A 236 5.05 -10.52 15.05
#